data_AF-A0A3B9PR43-F1
#
_entry.id   AF-A0A3B9PR43-F1
#
_cell.length_a   1.000
_cell.length_b   1.000
_cell.length_c   1.000
_cell.angle_alpha   90.00
_cell.angle_beta   90.00
_cell.angle_gamma   90.00
#
_symmetry.space_group_name_H-M   'P 1'
#
loop_
_entity.id
_entity.type
_entity.pdbx_description
1 polymer ?
#
loop_
_entity_poly.entity_id
_entity_poly.type
_entity_poly.pdbx_seq_one_letter_code
_entity_poly.pdbx_strand_id
1 'polypeptide(L)'
;AYDKEIEPGKPYYFPAPTLTRMSAEQLWDSILSIFVPDLDNRTVQYENDFLSRKKKNFDKYLNTVQNLSTEELLNLVLEGQEITLSIQQEINELSAKIKEASREDNRKGLGELKGRLNKKRDQQRTAIAQLIMGEDFNVTPMYKNFAPKPKRPLTHEEKIFPHHLRRASEHISPTGADHFLREFGQSDRNLIENGRRDASVPQALNLLNNNMRNRLSDKNSVLGKKVMSLQTVEAKIQAIYLGTLQRPPTNEELSLCKQTFEFPDPAVLQKPNLQNNTKKDAKMLKDWEKRKQHYYNKVHDELRHLAWALLNTREFSFIQ
;
A
#
# COMPACT_ATOMS: atom_id res chain seq x y z
N ALA A 1 -43.53 1.64 -0.32
CA ALA A 1 -43.83 1.36 1.09
C ALA A 1 -44.97 0.35 1.13
N TYR A 2 -44.95 -0.63 2.03
CA TYR A 2 -46.02 -1.63 2.13
C TYR A 2 -47.20 -1.04 2.92
N ASP A 3 -48.42 -1.21 2.40
CA ASP A 3 -49.66 -0.68 3.01
C ASP A 3 -50.30 -1.63 4.06
N LYS A 4 -49.56 -2.65 4.53
CA LYS A 4 -50.05 -3.63 5.51
C LYS A 4 -48.97 -4.00 6.53
N GLU A 5 -49.38 -4.15 7.79
CA GLU A 5 -48.54 -4.68 8.88
C GLU A 5 -48.07 -6.11 8.59
N ILE A 6 -46.84 -6.42 8.99
CA ILE A 6 -46.23 -7.74 8.81
C ILE A 6 -46.85 -8.70 9.82
N GLU A 7 -47.59 -9.71 9.35
CA GLU A 7 -48.20 -10.73 10.22
C GLU A 7 -47.14 -11.68 10.79
N PRO A 8 -47.10 -11.90 12.13
CA PRO A 8 -46.17 -12.84 12.75
C PRO A 8 -46.36 -14.27 12.23
N GLY A 9 -45.26 -14.93 11.84
CA GLY A 9 -45.26 -16.34 11.44
C GLY A 9 -45.57 -16.63 9.97
N LYS A 10 -45.92 -15.61 9.16
CA LYS A 10 -46.03 -15.79 7.70
C LYS A 10 -44.67 -15.59 7.01
N PRO A 11 -44.35 -16.35 5.94
CA PRO A 11 -43.15 -16.13 5.14
C PRO A 11 -43.16 -14.70 4.57
N TYR A 12 -42.22 -13.88 5.03
CA TYR A 12 -42.05 -12.51 4.55
C TYR A 12 -41.13 -12.52 3.32
N TYR A 13 -41.58 -11.94 2.22
CA TYR A 13 -40.72 -11.71 1.07
C TYR A 13 -39.78 -10.55 1.39
N PHE A 14 -38.55 -10.88 1.80
CA PHE A 14 -37.47 -9.92 1.96
C PHE A 14 -36.72 -9.81 0.63
N PRO A 15 -36.96 -8.75 -0.18
CA PRO A 15 -36.10 -8.47 -1.30
C PRO A 15 -34.76 -8.03 -0.73
N ALA A 16 -33.81 -8.96 -0.62
CA ALA A 16 -32.44 -8.62 -0.27
C ALA A 16 -31.91 -7.60 -1.29
N PRO A 17 -31.02 -6.68 -0.87
CA PRO A 17 -30.34 -5.78 -1.81
C PRO A 17 -29.76 -6.57 -2.97
N THR A 18 -29.94 -6.06 -4.19
CA THR A 18 -29.29 -6.67 -5.35
C THR A 18 -27.77 -6.58 -5.15
N LEU A 19 -27.07 -7.70 -5.32
CA LEU A 19 -25.61 -7.73 -5.25
C LEU A 19 -25.03 -6.67 -6.19
N THR A 20 -24.32 -5.71 -5.62
CA THR A 20 -23.63 -4.66 -6.37
C THR A 20 -22.14 -4.88 -6.31
N ARG A 21 -21.45 -4.56 -7.40
CA ARG A 21 -19.99 -4.63 -7.41
C ARG A 21 -19.41 -3.60 -6.43
N MET A 22 -18.41 -4.02 -5.67
CA MET A 22 -17.66 -3.15 -4.78
C MET A 22 -17.02 -1.98 -5.55
N SER A 23 -16.93 -0.82 -4.89
CA SER A 23 -16.09 0.29 -5.37
C SER A 23 -14.62 -0.09 -5.31
N ALA A 24 -13.77 0.69 -6.00
CA ALA A 24 -12.32 0.52 -5.96
C ALA A 24 -11.78 0.54 -4.52
N GLU A 25 -12.28 1.46 -3.70
CA GLU A 25 -11.93 1.64 -2.29
C GLU A 25 -12.35 0.45 -1.44
N GLN A 26 -13.59 -0.03 -1.61
CA GLN A 26 -14.10 -1.19 -0.88
C GLN A 26 -13.33 -2.45 -1.23
N LEU A 27 -13.03 -2.67 -2.52
CA LEU A 27 -12.26 -3.81 -2.98
C LEU A 27 -10.81 -3.74 -2.44
N TRP A 28 -10.19 -2.56 -2.48
CA TRP A 28 -8.85 -2.32 -1.93
C TRP A 28 -8.80 -2.63 -0.43
N ASP A 29 -9.70 -2.04 0.35
CA ASP A 29 -9.74 -2.24 1.80
C ASP A 29 -10.04 -3.69 2.17
N SER A 30 -10.94 -4.35 1.44
CA SER A 30 -11.24 -5.78 1.63
C SER A 30 -10.03 -6.65 1.37
N ILE A 31 -9.32 -6.43 0.25
CA ILE A 31 -8.08 -7.16 -0.05
C ILE A 31 -7.03 -6.89 1.03
N LEU A 32 -6.81 -5.64 1.45
CA LEU A 32 -5.83 -5.32 2.49
C LEU A 32 -6.14 -6.01 3.82
N SER A 33 -7.41 -6.10 4.23
CA SER A 33 -7.79 -6.77 5.49
C SER A 33 -7.40 -8.26 5.55
N ILE A 34 -7.33 -8.91 4.38
CA ILE A 34 -6.99 -10.34 4.28
C ILE A 34 -5.50 -10.57 4.57
N PHE A 35 -4.62 -9.62 4.23
CA PHE A 35 -3.18 -9.86 4.31
C PHE A 35 -2.39 -8.88 5.19
N VAL A 36 -2.84 -7.66 5.40
CA VAL A 36 -2.13 -6.65 6.18
C VAL A 36 -2.57 -6.74 7.65
N PRO A 37 -1.65 -7.01 8.59
CA PRO A 37 -1.99 -6.96 10.02
C PRO A 37 -2.22 -5.52 10.47
N ASP A 38 -3.18 -5.37 11.39
CA ASP A 38 -3.49 -4.11 12.09
C ASP A 38 -3.70 -2.90 11.15
N LEU A 39 -4.42 -3.14 10.04
CA LEU A 39 -4.61 -2.19 8.93
C LEU A 39 -5.06 -0.79 9.40
N ASP A 40 -5.90 -0.72 10.43
CA ASP A 40 -6.52 0.51 10.93
C ASP A 40 -5.53 1.42 11.65
N ASN A 41 -4.57 0.82 12.35
CA ASN A 41 -3.56 1.55 13.11
C ASN A 41 -2.28 1.79 12.30
N ARG A 42 -2.24 1.39 11.01
CA ARG A 42 -1.16 1.75 10.08
C ARG A 42 -1.24 3.22 9.67
N THR A 43 -1.21 4.09 10.66
CA THR A 43 -1.03 5.53 10.46
C THR A 43 0.44 5.81 10.27
N VAL A 44 0.75 6.72 9.35
CA VAL A 44 2.13 7.11 9.11
C VAL A 44 2.50 8.16 10.16
N GLN A 45 2.81 7.72 11.38
CA GLN A 45 3.28 8.59 12.48
C GLN A 45 4.35 9.57 11.96
N TYR A 46 5.23 9.09 11.09
CA TYR A 46 6.23 9.91 10.40
C TYR A 46 5.64 11.06 9.54
N GLU A 47 4.57 10.82 8.78
CA GLU A 47 3.88 11.86 8.00
C GLU A 47 3.16 12.85 8.93
N ASN A 48 2.51 12.36 9.99
CA ASN A 48 1.88 13.21 11.01
C ASN A 48 2.91 14.09 11.73
N ASP A 49 4.09 13.54 12.07
CA ASP A 49 5.21 14.27 12.65
C ASP A 49 5.77 15.29 11.66
N PHE A 50 5.81 14.95 10.37
CA PHE A 50 6.21 15.89 9.32
C PHE A 50 5.21 17.04 9.19
N LEU A 51 3.90 16.75 9.15
CA LEU A 51 2.84 17.76 9.07
C LEU A 51 2.83 18.66 10.32
N SER A 52 3.01 18.09 11.50
CA SER A 52 3.07 18.84 12.76
C SER A 52 4.27 19.77 12.80
N ARG A 53 5.46 19.30 12.38
CA ARG A 53 6.65 20.14 12.23
C ARG A 53 6.46 21.23 11.17
N LYS A 54 5.84 20.88 10.04
CA LYS A 54 5.52 21.82 8.96
C LYS A 54 4.60 22.93 9.47
N LYS A 55 3.51 22.59 10.17
CA LYS A 55 2.60 23.54 10.80
C LYS A 55 3.34 24.50 11.74
N LYS A 56 4.14 23.96 12.68
CA LYS A 56 4.94 24.77 13.61
C LYS A 56 5.91 25.72 12.90
N ASN A 57 6.53 25.27 11.80
CA ASN A 57 7.42 26.11 11.01
C ASN A 57 6.66 27.23 10.27
N PHE A 58 5.47 26.92 9.74
CA PHE A 58 4.59 27.93 9.14
C PHE A 58 4.11 28.95 10.16
N ASP A 59 3.70 28.52 11.35
CA ASP A 59 3.26 29.43 12.41
C ASP A 59 4.37 30.40 12.80
N LYS A 60 5.61 29.91 12.92
CA LYS A 60 6.79 30.76 13.16
C LYS A 60 6.99 31.78 12.03
N TYR A 61 6.95 31.35 10.78
CA TYR A 61 7.12 32.22 9.63
C TYR A 61 6.03 33.29 9.56
N LEU A 62 4.77 32.90 9.79
CA LEU A 62 3.65 33.82 9.82
C LEU A 62 3.84 34.88 10.90
N ASN A 63 4.21 34.47 12.12
CA ASN A 63 4.47 35.41 13.21
C ASN A 63 5.63 36.37 12.89
N THR A 64 6.71 35.88 12.27
CA THR A 64 7.83 36.74 11.85
C THR A 64 7.35 37.77 10.83
N VAL A 65 6.66 37.33 9.77
CA VAL A 65 6.17 38.22 8.71
C VAL A 65 5.16 39.25 9.25
N GLN A 66 4.29 38.85 10.17
CA GLN A 66 3.29 39.76 10.77
C GLN A 66 3.91 40.81 11.69
N ASN A 67 5.09 40.54 12.26
CA ASN A 67 5.79 41.46 13.16
C ASN A 67 6.75 42.41 12.42
N LEU A 68 7.00 42.20 11.13
CA LEU A 68 7.82 43.10 10.31
C LEU A 68 7.06 44.38 9.97
N SER A 69 7.77 45.51 10.00
CA SER A 69 7.26 46.77 9.48
C SER A 69 7.20 46.77 7.95
N THR A 70 6.42 47.70 7.38
CA THR A 70 6.30 47.84 5.92
C THR A 70 7.65 48.18 5.26
N GLU A 71 8.49 48.98 5.91
CA GLU A 71 9.80 49.38 5.38
C GLU A 71 10.77 48.18 5.35
N GLU A 72 10.82 47.40 6.43
CA GLU A 72 11.63 46.17 6.49
C GLU A 72 11.19 45.17 5.42
N LEU A 73 9.89 44.99 5.23
CA LEU A 73 9.34 44.10 4.21
C LEU A 73 9.75 44.56 2.80
N LEU A 74 9.68 45.86 2.51
CA LEU A 74 10.09 46.41 1.21
C LEU A 74 11.58 46.14 0.94
N ASN A 75 12.45 46.37 1.92
CA ASN A 75 13.88 46.11 1.79
C ASN A 75 14.17 44.62 1.52
N LEU A 76 13.51 43.72 2.27
CA LEU A 76 13.62 42.28 2.07
C LEU A 76 13.14 41.82 0.69
N VAL A 77 12.09 42.46 0.15
CA VAL A 77 11.60 42.16 -1.20
C VAL A 77 12.61 42.61 -2.26
N LEU A 78 13.19 43.80 -2.13
CA LEU A 78 14.20 44.29 -3.07
C LEU A 78 15.44 43.40 -3.08
N GLU A 79 15.98 43.07 -1.91
CA GLU A 79 17.12 42.17 -1.77
C GLU A 79 16.79 40.75 -2.29
N GLY A 80 15.59 40.25 -1.96
CA GLY A 80 15.10 38.97 -2.47
C GLY A 80 14.97 38.93 -3.99
N GLN A 81 14.61 40.05 -4.64
CA GLN A 81 14.57 40.15 -6.10
C GLN A 81 15.95 40.04 -6.74
N GLU A 82 16.95 40.74 -6.20
CA GLU A 82 18.34 40.66 -6.69
C GLU A 82 18.89 39.23 -6.61
N ILE A 83 18.68 38.56 -5.47
CA ILE A 83 19.05 37.15 -5.29
C ILE A 83 18.32 36.27 -6.29
N THR A 84 17.00 36.46 -6.46
CA THR A 84 16.20 35.66 -7.40
C THR A 84 16.67 35.85 -8.85
N LEU A 85 17.04 37.07 -9.24
CA LEU A 85 17.55 37.39 -10.58
C LEU A 85 18.90 36.73 -10.85
N SER A 86 19.84 36.79 -9.90
CA SER A 86 21.14 36.12 -10.05
C SER A 86 20.99 34.59 -10.19
N ILE A 87 20.15 33.97 -9.36
CA ILE A 87 19.86 32.53 -9.48
C ILE A 87 19.17 32.22 -10.81
N GLN A 88 18.30 33.09 -11.30
CA GLN A 88 17.62 32.90 -12.59
C GLN A 88 18.60 32.92 -13.77
N GLN A 89 19.62 33.77 -13.74
CA GLN A 89 20.68 33.79 -14.75
C GLN A 89 21.43 32.44 -14.77
N GLU A 90 21.82 31.93 -13.60
CA GLU A 90 22.46 30.60 -13.50
C GLU A 90 21.55 29.46 -13.98
N ILE A 91 20.24 29.53 -13.69
CA ILE A 91 19.25 28.57 -14.18
C ILE A 91 19.19 28.59 -15.72
N ASN A 92 19.23 29.78 -16.33
CA ASN A 92 19.21 29.94 -17.78
C ASN A 92 20.47 29.35 -18.41
N GLU A 93 21.65 29.62 -17.83
CA GLU A 93 22.92 29.02 -18.28
C GLU A 93 22.93 27.49 -18.17
N LEU A 94 22.45 26.95 -17.05
CA LEU A 94 22.33 25.49 -16.87
C LEU A 94 21.35 24.88 -17.88
N SER A 95 20.26 25.59 -18.18
CA SER A 95 19.28 25.13 -19.17
C SER A 95 19.85 25.12 -20.59
N ALA A 96 20.69 26.11 -20.94
CA ALA A 96 21.42 26.14 -22.20
C ALA A 96 22.40 24.95 -22.31
N LYS A 97 23.21 24.71 -21.27
CA LYS A 97 24.14 23.56 -21.19
C LYS A 97 23.40 22.22 -21.29
N ILE A 98 22.22 22.08 -20.70
CA ILE A 98 21.38 20.88 -20.84
C ILE A 98 20.92 20.68 -22.28
N LYS A 99 20.54 21.77 -22.97
CA LYS A 99 20.11 21.73 -24.37
C LYS A 99 21.25 21.30 -25.29
N GLU A 100 22.47 21.76 -25.04
CA GLU A 100 23.69 21.34 -25.76
C GLU A 100 24.03 19.88 -25.47
N ALA A 101 24.13 19.48 -24.20
CA ALA A 101 24.42 18.10 -23.81
C ALA A 101 23.35 17.09 -24.32
N SER A 102 22.10 17.52 -24.48
CA SER A 102 21.03 16.70 -25.07
C SER A 102 21.19 16.52 -26.58
N ARG A 103 21.85 17.45 -27.29
CA ARG A 103 22.18 17.30 -28.72
C ARG A 103 23.36 16.35 -28.92
N GLU A 104 24.27 16.29 -27.95
CA GLU A 104 25.47 15.45 -27.96
C GLU A 104 25.26 14.02 -27.43
N ASP A 105 24.03 13.63 -27.09
CA ASP A 105 23.64 12.34 -26.45
C ASP A 105 24.48 11.96 -25.20
N ASN A 106 24.98 12.96 -24.47
CA ASN A 106 25.77 12.74 -23.25
C ASN A 106 24.85 12.45 -22.04
N ARG A 107 24.44 11.19 -21.88
CA ARG A 107 23.52 10.75 -20.81
C ARG A 107 24.01 11.03 -19.39
N LYS A 108 25.31 10.87 -19.11
CA LYS A 108 25.88 11.08 -17.76
C LYS A 108 25.94 12.56 -17.40
N GLY A 109 26.46 13.40 -18.30
CA GLY A 109 26.52 14.86 -18.11
C GLY A 109 25.13 15.48 -17.95
N LEU A 110 24.14 14.96 -18.68
CA LEU A 110 22.75 15.42 -18.61
C LEU A 110 22.13 15.16 -17.22
N GLY A 111 22.45 14.02 -16.58
CA GLY A 111 22.02 13.73 -15.21
C GLY A 111 22.59 14.71 -14.17
N GLU A 112 23.89 15.01 -14.25
CA GLU A 112 24.56 15.95 -13.35
C GLU A 112 24.03 17.38 -13.52
N LEU A 113 23.87 17.84 -14.76
CA LEU A 113 23.33 19.16 -15.07
C LEU A 113 21.88 19.31 -14.58
N LYS A 114 21.02 18.30 -14.79
CA LYS A 114 19.67 18.28 -14.22
C LYS A 114 19.69 18.31 -12.70
N GLY A 115 20.63 17.62 -12.06
CA GLY A 115 20.82 17.66 -10.61
C GLY A 115 21.17 19.07 -10.11
N ARG A 116 22.11 19.76 -10.78
CA ARG A 116 22.48 21.15 -10.46
C ARG A 116 21.32 22.13 -10.67
N LEU A 117 20.59 21.97 -11.79
CA LEU A 117 19.40 22.76 -12.09
C LEU A 117 18.34 22.63 -10.99
N ASN A 118 18.06 21.40 -10.54
CA ASN A 118 17.11 21.17 -9.46
C ASN A 118 17.55 21.83 -8.14
N LYS A 119 18.86 21.77 -7.80
CA LYS A 119 19.40 22.48 -6.63
C LYS A 119 19.21 23.99 -6.72
N LYS A 120 19.48 24.60 -7.88
CA LYS A 120 19.30 26.05 -8.09
C LYS A 120 17.84 26.47 -8.05
N ARG A 121 16.94 25.66 -8.59
CA ARG A 121 15.48 25.87 -8.46
C ARG A 121 15.01 25.78 -7.00
N ASP A 122 15.54 24.83 -6.24
CA ASP A 122 15.22 24.73 -4.82
C ASP A 122 15.74 25.95 -4.04
N GLN A 123 16.97 26.42 -4.33
CA GLN A 123 17.53 27.65 -3.77
C GLN A 123 16.67 28.88 -4.10
N GLN A 124 16.25 29.03 -5.36
CA GLN A 124 15.38 30.12 -5.78
C GLN A 124 14.04 30.11 -5.01
N ARG A 125 13.44 28.93 -4.84
CA ARG A 125 12.17 28.77 -4.10
C ARG A 125 12.29 29.14 -2.63
N THR A 126 13.44 28.90 -2.01
CA THR A 126 13.65 29.12 -0.57
C THR A 126 14.25 30.49 -0.24
N ALA A 127 14.86 31.19 -1.21
CA ALA A 127 15.66 32.40 -0.99
C ALA A 127 14.96 33.47 -0.14
N ILE A 128 13.74 33.87 -0.53
CA ILE A 128 13.00 34.92 0.19
C ILE A 128 12.66 34.47 1.62
N ALA A 129 12.20 33.24 1.80
CA ALA A 129 11.87 32.74 3.13
C ALA A 129 13.11 32.57 4.02
N GLN A 130 14.26 32.23 3.45
CA GLN A 130 15.54 32.19 4.18
C GLN A 130 15.99 33.58 4.59
N LEU A 131 15.81 34.58 3.72
CA LEU A 131 16.11 35.98 4.03
C LEU A 131 15.25 36.48 5.21
N ILE A 132 13.94 36.18 5.20
CA ILE A 132 13.01 36.58 6.26
C ILE A 132 13.31 35.86 7.59
N MET A 133 13.66 34.58 7.55
CA MET A 133 13.80 33.74 8.76
C MET A 133 15.23 33.59 9.28
N GLY A 134 16.22 34.03 8.51
CA GLY A 134 17.64 33.79 8.75
C GLY A 134 18.14 32.42 8.25
N GLU A 135 19.46 32.30 8.09
CA GLU A 135 20.12 31.11 7.52
C GLU A 135 19.93 29.83 8.36
N ASP A 136 19.80 29.98 9.67
CA ASP A 136 19.61 28.85 10.61
C ASP A 136 18.24 28.18 10.49
N PHE A 137 17.26 28.87 9.89
CA PHE A 137 15.91 28.36 9.80
C PHE A 137 15.71 27.52 8.53
N ASN A 138 15.43 26.23 8.72
CA ASN A 138 15.14 25.34 7.60
C ASN A 138 13.73 25.57 7.04
N VAL A 139 13.63 26.38 5.98
CA VAL A 139 12.37 26.66 5.25
C VAL A 139 11.96 25.55 4.28
N THR A 140 12.87 24.62 3.95
CA THR A 140 12.62 23.55 2.96
C THR A 140 11.31 22.76 3.20
N PRO A 141 10.93 22.42 4.45
CA PRO A 141 9.67 21.72 4.74
C PRO A 141 8.41 22.49 4.35
N MET A 142 8.47 23.83 4.24
CA MET A 142 7.31 24.65 3.84
C MET A 142 6.86 24.33 2.42
N TYR A 143 7.83 24.22 1.51
CA TYR A 143 7.60 24.02 0.08
C TYR A 143 7.41 22.56 -0.32
N LYS A 144 7.63 21.61 0.60
CA LYS A 144 7.42 20.18 0.35
C LYS A 144 5.99 19.78 0.71
N ASN A 145 5.25 19.31 -0.28
CA ASN A 145 3.88 18.80 -0.08
C ASN A 145 3.86 17.36 0.47
N PHE A 146 4.97 16.63 0.30
CA PHE A 146 5.09 15.25 0.76
C PHE A 146 6.22 15.11 1.77
N ALA A 147 6.00 14.26 2.77
CA ALA A 147 7.04 13.91 3.72
C ALA A 147 8.21 13.24 2.97
N PRO A 148 9.47 13.64 3.21
CA PRO A 148 10.61 13.00 2.57
C PRO A 148 10.71 11.54 3.01
N LYS A 149 11.36 10.68 2.23
CA LYS A 149 11.59 9.30 2.68
C LYS A 149 12.41 9.31 3.98
N PRO A 150 12.05 8.49 4.99
CA PRO A 150 12.83 8.39 6.21
C PRO A 150 14.26 7.94 5.87
N LYS A 151 15.26 8.60 6.45
CA LYS A 151 16.68 8.24 6.27
C LYS A 151 17.11 7.02 7.09
N ARG A 152 16.24 6.56 8.02
CA ARG A 152 16.49 5.36 8.82
C ARG A 152 16.27 4.08 7.98
N PRO A 153 16.95 2.97 8.31
CA PRO A 153 16.62 1.70 7.70
C PRO A 153 15.17 1.32 8.02
N LEU A 154 14.52 0.68 7.05
CA LEU A 154 13.18 0.10 7.23
C LEU A 154 13.26 -1.05 8.24
N THR A 155 12.30 -1.09 9.15
CA THR A 155 12.10 -2.21 10.08
C THR A 155 11.73 -3.49 9.31
N HIS A 156 11.81 -4.65 9.96
CA HIS A 156 11.41 -5.91 9.34
C HIS A 156 9.95 -5.87 8.87
N GLU A 157 9.07 -5.28 9.68
CA GLU A 157 7.66 -5.14 9.33
C GLU A 157 7.45 -4.20 8.14
N GLU A 158 8.12 -3.04 8.09
CA GLU A 158 8.01 -2.10 6.95
C GLU A 158 8.55 -2.68 5.64
N LYS A 159 9.48 -3.64 5.70
CA LYS A 159 9.96 -4.37 4.52
C LYS A 159 8.90 -5.31 3.97
N ILE A 160 8.20 -6.03 4.85
CA ILE A 160 7.14 -6.96 4.47
C ILE A 160 5.89 -6.18 4.02
N PHE A 161 5.50 -5.19 4.82
CA PHE A 161 4.32 -4.35 4.66
C PHE A 161 4.73 -2.89 4.44
N PRO A 162 5.07 -2.51 3.19
CA PRO A 162 5.43 -1.14 2.86
C PRO A 162 4.30 -0.14 3.14
N HIS A 163 4.69 1.12 3.39
CA HIS A 163 3.78 2.20 3.86
C HIS A 163 2.58 2.50 2.94
N HIS A 164 2.64 2.16 1.65
CA HIS A 164 1.52 2.37 0.74
C HIS A 164 0.37 1.36 0.94
N LEU A 165 0.58 0.31 1.75
CA LEU A 165 -0.45 -0.66 2.13
C LEU A 165 -1.25 -0.14 3.33
N ARG A 166 -2.15 0.79 3.04
CA ARG A 166 -3.03 1.48 4.00
C ARG A 166 -4.42 1.64 3.38
N ARG A 167 -5.43 1.91 4.21
CA ARG A 167 -6.81 2.08 3.76
C ARG A 167 -6.94 3.12 2.65
N ALA A 168 -7.96 2.98 1.82
CA ALA A 168 -8.24 3.89 0.73
C ALA A 168 -8.39 5.35 1.19
N SER A 169 -8.95 5.57 2.39
CA SER A 169 -9.09 6.89 3.01
C SER A 169 -7.77 7.60 3.30
N GLU A 170 -6.70 6.83 3.54
CA GLU A 170 -5.37 7.34 3.89
C GLU A 170 -4.55 7.71 2.64
N HIS A 171 -5.09 7.46 1.45
CA HIS A 171 -4.45 7.84 0.21
C HIS A 171 -4.95 9.20 -0.28
N ILE A 172 -4.05 9.94 -0.94
CA ILE A 172 -4.44 11.14 -1.66
C ILE A 172 -5.48 10.76 -2.73
N SER A 173 -6.56 11.53 -2.79
CA SER A 173 -7.64 11.32 -3.76
C SER A 173 -7.65 12.48 -4.77
N PRO A 174 -7.54 12.21 -6.09
CA PRO A 174 -7.29 10.90 -6.69
C PRO A 174 -5.85 10.41 -6.50
N THR A 175 -5.69 9.09 -6.50
CA THR A 175 -4.37 8.44 -6.53
C THR A 175 -3.74 8.51 -7.93
N GLY A 176 -2.44 8.22 -8.00
CA GLY A 176 -1.70 8.14 -9.27
C GLY A 176 -2.25 7.09 -10.23
N ALA A 177 -1.97 7.25 -11.52
CA ALA A 177 -2.46 6.35 -12.58
C ALA A 177 -2.00 4.89 -12.42
N ASP A 178 -0.90 4.67 -11.72
CA ASP A 178 -0.29 3.39 -11.41
C ASP A 178 -0.88 2.71 -10.16
N HIS A 179 -1.75 3.40 -9.42
CA HIS A 179 -2.33 2.87 -8.19
C HIS A 179 -3.58 2.02 -8.46
N PHE A 180 -3.73 0.94 -7.68
CA PHE A 180 -4.89 0.03 -7.74
C PHE A 180 -6.22 0.80 -7.72
N LEU A 181 -6.39 1.73 -6.79
CA LEU A 181 -7.61 2.53 -6.67
C LEU A 181 -7.98 3.21 -7.99
N ARG A 182 -7.00 3.80 -8.68
CA ARG A 182 -7.24 4.52 -9.93
C ARG A 182 -7.66 3.59 -11.05
N GLU A 183 -7.02 2.43 -11.18
CA GLU A 183 -7.33 1.44 -12.21
C GLU A 183 -8.69 0.76 -11.98
N PHE A 184 -9.08 0.59 -10.71
CA PHE A 184 -10.34 -0.02 -10.33
C PHE A 184 -11.52 0.97 -10.31
N GLY A 185 -11.30 2.22 -10.72
CA GLY A 185 -12.38 3.18 -10.96
C GLY A 185 -12.58 4.20 -9.84
N GLN A 186 -11.57 4.49 -9.02
CA GLN A 186 -11.62 5.58 -8.04
C GLN A 186 -12.00 6.90 -8.72
N SER A 187 -12.95 7.61 -8.11
CA SER A 187 -13.39 8.93 -8.55
C SER A 187 -12.23 9.93 -8.57
N ASP A 188 -12.18 10.75 -9.61
CA ASP A 188 -11.27 11.89 -9.68
C ASP A 188 -11.70 13.08 -8.82
N ARG A 189 -12.90 13.01 -8.23
CA ARG A 189 -13.53 14.06 -7.41
C ARG A 189 -13.71 15.41 -8.10
N ASN A 190 -13.57 15.47 -9.42
CA ASN A 190 -13.82 16.69 -10.20
C ASN A 190 -15.28 16.82 -10.61
N LEU A 191 -15.94 15.68 -10.80
CA LEU A 191 -17.34 15.58 -11.21
C LEU A 191 -18.10 14.71 -10.20
N ILE A 192 -19.38 15.03 -10.00
CA ILE A 192 -20.29 14.25 -9.15
C ILE A 192 -20.43 12.84 -9.76
N GLU A 193 -20.33 11.82 -8.91
CA GLU A 193 -20.48 10.40 -9.29
C GLU A 193 -19.51 9.88 -10.36
N ASN A 194 -18.34 10.49 -10.55
CA ASN A 194 -17.35 10.07 -11.55
C ASN A 194 -16.49 8.85 -11.15
N GLY A 195 -16.99 8.01 -10.24
CA GLY A 195 -16.39 6.71 -9.90
C GLY A 195 -16.95 5.62 -10.79
N ARG A 196 -16.13 4.67 -11.23
CA ARG A 196 -16.57 3.55 -12.08
C ARG A 196 -16.62 2.26 -11.27
N ARG A 197 -17.71 1.51 -11.40
CA ARG A 197 -17.86 0.18 -10.81
C ARG A 197 -17.86 -0.93 -11.87
N ASP A 198 -17.84 -0.56 -13.14
CA ASP A 198 -17.88 -1.53 -14.24
C ASP A 198 -16.63 -2.41 -14.28
N ALA A 199 -16.84 -3.67 -14.65
CA ALA A 199 -15.75 -4.60 -14.89
C ALA A 199 -15.01 -4.21 -16.18
N SER A 200 -13.68 -4.24 -16.15
CA SER A 200 -12.87 -4.10 -17.34
C SER A 200 -11.90 -5.27 -17.51
N VAL A 201 -11.59 -5.63 -18.76
CA VAL A 201 -10.57 -6.66 -19.06
C VAL A 201 -9.21 -6.31 -18.45
N PRO A 202 -8.72 -5.05 -18.50
CA PRO A 202 -7.48 -4.67 -17.82
C PRO A 202 -7.50 -4.94 -16.32
N GLN A 203 -8.61 -4.65 -15.61
CA GLN A 203 -8.71 -4.94 -14.16
C GLN A 203 -8.61 -6.44 -13.87
N ALA A 204 -9.27 -7.28 -14.67
CA ALA A 204 -9.19 -8.74 -14.52
C ALA A 204 -7.76 -9.25 -14.78
N LEU A 205 -7.11 -8.75 -15.84
CA LEU A 205 -5.71 -9.07 -16.12
C LEU A 205 -4.76 -8.55 -15.05
N ASN A 206 -5.02 -7.37 -14.49
CA ASN A 206 -4.23 -6.85 -13.40
C ASN A 206 -4.38 -7.73 -12.18
N LEU A 207 -5.61 -8.10 -11.76
CA LEU A 207 -5.78 -9.09 -10.69
C LEU A 207 -4.90 -10.31 -11.00
N LEU A 208 -5.12 -11.00 -12.12
CA LEU A 208 -4.36 -12.22 -12.48
C LEU A 208 -2.82 -12.07 -12.42
N ASN A 209 -2.27 -10.91 -12.77
CA ASN A 209 -0.83 -10.70 -12.89
C ASN A 209 -0.20 -9.89 -11.75
N ASN A 210 -0.98 -9.28 -10.85
CA ASN A 210 -0.44 -8.39 -9.84
C ASN A 210 0.37 -9.15 -8.78
N ASN A 211 1.39 -8.48 -8.26
CA ASN A 211 2.16 -8.90 -7.08
C ASN A 211 1.29 -9.10 -5.82
N MET A 212 0.04 -8.64 -5.81
CA MET A 212 -0.93 -8.92 -4.75
C MET A 212 -1.13 -10.41 -4.52
N ARG A 213 -1.08 -11.26 -5.57
CA ARG A 213 -1.15 -12.72 -5.47
C ARG A 213 -0.16 -13.29 -4.44
N ASN A 214 1.06 -12.78 -4.46
CA ASN A 214 2.12 -13.25 -3.55
C ASN A 214 1.88 -12.80 -2.11
N ARG A 215 1.23 -11.66 -1.92
CA ARG A 215 0.98 -11.07 -0.58
C ARG A 215 -0.19 -11.73 0.15
N LEU A 216 -1.25 -12.09 -0.59
CA LEU A 216 -2.49 -12.65 -0.03
C LEU A 216 -2.25 -13.88 0.83
N SER A 217 -1.42 -14.78 0.33
CA SER A 217 -1.07 -16.00 1.03
C SER A 217 0.37 -15.99 1.47
N ASP A 218 0.99 -14.84 1.72
CA ASP A 218 2.30 -14.82 2.35
C ASP A 218 2.22 -15.43 3.76
N LYS A 219 3.30 -16.05 4.26
CA LYS A 219 3.30 -16.62 5.62
C LYS A 219 3.11 -15.56 6.69
N ASN A 220 3.46 -14.31 6.40
CA ASN A 220 3.28 -13.17 7.29
C ASN A 220 1.89 -12.55 7.19
N SER A 221 1.09 -12.93 6.18
CA SER A 221 -0.24 -12.38 5.96
C SER A 221 -1.21 -12.80 7.08
N VAL A 222 -2.27 -12.02 7.31
CA VAL A 222 -3.28 -12.33 8.33
C VAL A 222 -3.93 -13.69 8.04
N LEU A 223 -4.41 -13.88 6.81
CA LEU A 223 -4.96 -15.16 6.35
C LEU A 223 -3.93 -16.28 6.42
N GLY A 224 -2.70 -16.04 5.94
CA GLY A 224 -1.63 -17.02 5.92
C GLY A 224 -1.28 -17.53 7.31
N LYS A 225 -1.11 -16.63 8.29
CA LYS A 225 -0.87 -16.99 9.70
C LYS A 225 -2.00 -17.85 10.27
N LYS A 226 -3.25 -17.47 10.01
CA LYS A 226 -4.43 -18.20 10.49
C LYS A 226 -4.49 -19.60 9.87
N VAL A 227 -4.36 -19.71 8.56
CA VAL A 227 -4.40 -20.98 7.82
C VAL A 227 -3.27 -21.90 8.25
N MET A 228 -2.05 -21.38 8.44
CA MET A 228 -0.90 -22.19 8.84
C MET A 228 -0.96 -22.66 10.30
N SER A 229 -1.74 -21.99 11.16
CA SER A 229 -2.00 -22.44 12.54
C SER A 229 -2.88 -23.68 12.63
N LEU A 230 -3.66 -23.98 11.58
CA LEU A 230 -4.61 -25.09 11.57
C LEU A 230 -3.91 -26.41 11.22
N GLN A 231 -4.43 -27.51 11.78
CA GLN A 231 -3.82 -28.84 11.64
C GLN A 231 -4.35 -29.59 10.41
N THR A 232 -5.67 -29.62 10.22
CA THR A 232 -6.29 -30.39 9.13
C THR A 232 -6.39 -29.57 7.86
N VAL A 233 -6.21 -30.23 6.72
CA VAL A 233 -6.39 -29.65 5.38
C VAL A 233 -7.80 -29.07 5.23
N GLU A 234 -8.80 -29.78 5.71
CA GLU A 234 -10.20 -29.34 5.65
C GLU A 234 -10.43 -28.04 6.42
N ALA A 235 -9.90 -27.92 7.64
CA ALA A 235 -10.00 -26.67 8.39
C ALA A 235 -9.27 -25.53 7.68
N LYS A 236 -8.15 -25.81 7.01
CA LYS A 236 -7.44 -24.82 6.20
C LYS A 236 -8.27 -24.32 5.02
N ILE A 237 -8.91 -25.23 4.28
CA ILE A 237 -9.80 -24.88 3.17
C ILE A 237 -10.97 -24.05 3.69
N GLN A 238 -11.64 -24.49 4.76
CA GLN A 238 -12.75 -23.74 5.37
C GLN A 238 -12.33 -22.33 5.81
N ALA A 239 -11.16 -22.17 6.42
CA ALA A 239 -10.64 -20.88 6.83
C ALA A 239 -10.36 -19.94 5.64
N ILE A 240 -9.92 -20.48 4.50
CA ILE A 240 -9.73 -19.69 3.28
C ILE A 240 -11.08 -19.23 2.73
N TYR A 241 -12.06 -20.12 2.60
CA TYR A 241 -13.40 -19.78 2.13
C TYR A 241 -14.08 -18.73 3.01
N LEU A 242 -14.00 -18.87 4.34
CA LEU A 242 -14.52 -17.87 5.26
C LEU A 242 -13.77 -16.54 5.16
N GLY A 243 -12.44 -16.59 5.00
CA GLY A 243 -11.61 -15.39 4.89
C GLY A 243 -11.76 -14.62 3.58
N THR A 244 -12.14 -15.29 2.49
CA THR A 244 -12.30 -14.67 1.16
C THR A 244 -13.76 -14.43 0.79
N LEU A 245 -14.63 -15.43 0.95
CA LEU A 245 -16.03 -15.40 0.51
C LEU A 245 -17.03 -15.23 1.64
N GLN A 246 -16.57 -15.12 2.90
CA GLN A 246 -17.42 -14.97 4.10
C GLN A 246 -18.45 -16.09 4.30
N ARG A 247 -18.26 -17.24 3.66
CA ARG A 247 -19.11 -18.43 3.78
C ARG A 247 -18.26 -19.70 3.89
N PRO A 248 -18.76 -20.79 4.49
CA PRO A 248 -18.09 -22.08 4.39
C PRO A 248 -18.18 -22.64 2.95
N PRO A 249 -17.24 -23.52 2.56
CA PRO A 249 -17.35 -24.25 1.31
C PRO A 249 -18.53 -25.21 1.38
N THR A 250 -19.19 -25.43 0.25
CA THR A 250 -20.15 -26.53 0.07
C THR A 250 -19.44 -27.87 0.06
N ASN A 251 -20.19 -28.97 0.24
CA ASN A 251 -19.63 -30.32 0.22
C ASN A 251 -18.94 -30.64 -1.12
N GLU A 252 -19.52 -30.16 -2.23
CA GLU A 252 -18.97 -30.32 -3.58
C GLU A 252 -17.66 -29.54 -3.73
N GLU A 253 -17.63 -28.25 -3.36
CA GLU A 253 -16.42 -27.41 -3.39
C GLU A 253 -15.29 -28.01 -2.54
N LEU A 254 -15.63 -28.51 -1.35
CA LEU A 254 -14.66 -29.15 -0.46
C LEU A 254 -14.08 -30.42 -1.08
N SER A 255 -14.92 -31.26 -1.68
CA SER A 255 -14.48 -32.48 -2.36
C SER A 255 -13.57 -32.18 -3.54
N LEU A 256 -13.91 -31.19 -4.36
CA LEU A 256 -13.12 -30.74 -5.49
C LEU A 256 -11.76 -30.19 -5.05
N CYS A 257 -11.72 -29.40 -3.97
CA CYS A 257 -10.47 -28.90 -3.41
C CYS A 257 -9.57 -30.05 -2.95
N LYS A 258 -10.13 -31.04 -2.24
CA LYS A 258 -9.37 -32.21 -1.77
C LYS A 258 -8.83 -33.07 -2.93
N GLN A 259 -9.57 -33.16 -4.03
CA GLN A 259 -9.13 -33.88 -5.24
C GLN A 259 -8.05 -33.12 -6.00
N THR A 260 -8.18 -31.79 -6.09
CA THR A 260 -7.29 -30.95 -6.90
C THR A 260 -5.94 -30.71 -6.23
N PHE A 261 -5.95 -30.46 -4.93
CA PHE A 261 -4.73 -30.21 -4.18
C PHE A 261 -4.18 -31.52 -3.62
N GLU A 262 -3.11 -32.03 -4.21
CA GLU A 262 -2.35 -33.16 -3.67
C GLU A 262 -1.60 -32.74 -2.40
N PHE A 263 -2.32 -32.65 -1.29
CA PHE A 263 -1.70 -32.45 0.02
C PHE A 263 -0.89 -33.69 0.37
N PRO A 264 0.44 -33.58 0.59
CA PRO A 264 1.23 -34.74 1.00
C PRO A 264 0.68 -35.32 2.31
N ASP A 265 0.80 -36.62 2.52
CA ASP A 265 0.17 -37.27 3.67
C ASP A 265 0.66 -36.67 5.00
N PRO A 266 -0.24 -36.14 5.87
CA PRO A 266 0.15 -35.64 7.19
C PRO A 266 0.76 -36.73 8.08
N ALA A 267 0.52 -38.01 7.76
CA ALA A 267 1.12 -39.17 8.42
C ALA A 267 2.67 -39.19 8.34
N VAL A 268 3.28 -38.55 7.34
CA VAL A 268 4.75 -38.48 7.16
C VAL A 268 5.43 -37.58 8.21
N LEU A 269 4.65 -36.79 8.96
CA LEU A 269 5.14 -35.84 9.97
C LEU A 269 5.11 -36.36 11.40
N GLN A 270 4.77 -37.63 11.63
CA GLN A 270 4.85 -38.21 12.97
C GLN A 270 6.26 -38.01 13.55
N LYS A 271 6.33 -37.48 14.77
CA LYS A 271 7.61 -37.20 15.43
C LYS A 271 8.36 -38.53 15.62
N PRO A 272 9.63 -38.63 15.20
CA PRO A 272 10.37 -39.87 15.34
C PRO A 272 10.50 -40.26 16.82
N ASN A 273 10.37 -41.56 17.11
CA ASN A 273 10.66 -42.11 18.44
C ASN A 273 12.17 -41.99 18.72
N LEU A 274 12.54 -41.26 19.77
CA LEU A 274 13.92 -41.01 20.18
C LEU A 274 14.35 -42.11 21.17
N GLN A 275 15.50 -42.75 20.94
CA GLN A 275 15.97 -43.91 21.73
C GLN A 275 17.19 -43.59 22.63
N ASN A 276 17.37 -42.31 23.01
CA ASN A 276 18.42 -41.79 23.90
C ASN A 276 19.86 -41.91 23.37
N ASN A 277 20.06 -41.86 22.04
CA ASN A 277 21.38 -41.77 21.42
C ASN A 277 21.61 -40.37 20.85
N THR A 278 22.34 -39.53 21.58
CA THR A 278 22.36 -38.06 21.42
C THR A 278 22.66 -37.57 20.00
N LYS A 279 23.59 -38.20 19.27
CA LYS A 279 23.95 -37.76 17.91
C LYS A 279 22.97 -38.26 16.83
N LYS A 280 22.48 -39.50 16.95
CA LYS A 280 21.54 -40.10 15.98
C LYS A 280 20.16 -39.47 16.11
N ASP A 281 19.71 -39.26 17.35
CA ASP A 281 18.45 -38.60 17.68
C ASP A 281 18.44 -37.13 17.22
N ALA A 282 19.53 -36.39 17.43
CA ALA A 282 19.65 -35.02 16.93
C ALA A 282 19.61 -34.94 15.39
N LYS A 283 20.23 -35.89 14.69
CA LYS A 283 20.17 -35.98 13.23
C LYS A 283 18.75 -36.29 12.75
N MET A 284 18.09 -37.27 13.35
CA MET A 284 16.70 -37.64 13.03
C MET A 284 15.71 -36.50 13.28
N LEU A 285 15.89 -35.74 14.37
CA LEU A 285 15.09 -34.56 14.66
C LEU A 285 15.29 -33.46 13.62
N LYS A 286 16.54 -33.16 13.24
CA LYS A 286 16.86 -32.17 12.20
C LYS A 286 16.29 -32.56 10.84
N ASP A 287 16.36 -33.84 10.46
CA ASP A 287 15.81 -34.33 9.19
C ASP A 287 14.27 -34.36 9.22
N TRP A 288 13.66 -34.61 10.38
CA TRP A 288 12.22 -34.46 10.58
C TRP A 288 11.78 -32.99 10.48
N GLU A 289 12.49 -32.06 11.12
CA GLU A 289 12.20 -30.62 11.04
C GLU A 289 12.30 -30.11 9.60
N LYS A 290 13.33 -30.53 8.84
CA LYS A 290 13.45 -30.19 7.42
C LYS A 290 12.27 -30.70 6.60
N ARG A 291 11.86 -31.97 6.79
CA ARG A 291 10.70 -32.56 6.10
C ARG A 291 9.41 -31.83 6.47
N LYS A 292 9.25 -31.47 7.76
CA LYS A 292 8.13 -30.67 8.26
C LYS A 292 8.08 -29.28 7.61
N GLN A 293 9.20 -28.58 7.56
CA GLN A 293 9.28 -27.26 6.90
C GLN A 293 8.98 -27.36 5.40
N HIS A 294 9.53 -28.36 4.71
CA HIS A 294 9.25 -28.60 3.29
C HIS A 294 7.76 -28.87 3.04
N TYR A 295 7.13 -29.71 3.88
CA TYR A 295 5.69 -29.95 3.83
C TYR A 295 4.88 -28.66 3.99
N TYR A 296 5.16 -27.88 5.04
CA TYR A 296 4.43 -26.63 5.27
C TYR A 296 4.61 -25.65 4.12
N ASN A 297 5.78 -25.60 3.48
CA ASN A 297 6.00 -24.77 2.30
C ASN A 297 5.14 -25.24 1.12
N LYS A 298 5.10 -26.54 0.83
CA LYS A 298 4.28 -27.07 -0.27
C LYS A 298 2.78 -26.84 -0.03
N VAL A 299 2.29 -27.14 1.18
CA VAL A 299 0.89 -26.90 1.56
C VAL A 299 0.54 -25.40 1.48
N HIS A 300 1.46 -24.55 1.90
CA HIS A 300 1.32 -23.10 1.81
C HIS A 300 1.22 -22.62 0.35
N ASP A 301 2.05 -23.16 -0.55
CA ASP A 301 1.98 -22.87 -1.98
C ASP A 301 0.65 -23.30 -2.61
N GLU A 302 0.14 -24.50 -2.30
CA GLU A 302 -1.16 -24.99 -2.81
C GLU A 302 -2.33 -24.15 -2.30
N LEU A 303 -2.35 -23.84 -1.01
CA LEU A 303 -3.39 -23.01 -0.41
C LEU A 303 -3.38 -21.57 -0.94
N ARG A 304 -2.21 -21.09 -1.38
CA ARG A 304 -2.12 -19.82 -2.11
C ARG A 304 -2.83 -19.86 -3.45
N HIS A 305 -2.75 -20.97 -4.18
CA HIS A 305 -3.48 -21.13 -5.43
C HIS A 305 -4.99 -21.13 -5.20
N LEU A 306 -5.46 -21.77 -4.13
CA LEU A 306 -6.88 -21.73 -3.75
C LEU A 306 -7.35 -20.30 -3.42
N ALA A 307 -6.69 -19.63 -2.48
CA ALA A 307 -7.06 -18.27 -2.09
C ALA A 307 -7.07 -17.33 -3.30
N TRP A 308 -6.10 -17.50 -4.19
CA TRP A 308 -6.04 -16.75 -5.44
C TRP A 308 -7.21 -17.00 -6.38
N ALA A 309 -7.58 -18.28 -6.58
CA ALA A 309 -8.71 -18.65 -7.42
C ALA A 309 -10.00 -18.03 -6.89
N LEU A 310 -10.25 -18.09 -5.58
CA LEU A 310 -11.46 -17.55 -4.95
C LEU A 310 -11.58 -16.04 -5.10
N LEU A 311 -10.47 -15.29 -4.99
CA LEU A 311 -10.50 -13.82 -5.17
C LEU A 311 -10.78 -13.38 -6.61
N ASN A 312 -10.45 -14.23 -7.57
CA ASN A 312 -10.75 -13.99 -8.99
C ASN A 312 -12.15 -14.50 -9.38
N THR A 313 -12.91 -15.07 -8.45
CA THR A 313 -14.31 -15.39 -8.69
C THR A 313 -15.14 -14.12 -8.72
N ARG A 314 -16.31 -14.22 -9.37
CA ARG A 314 -17.30 -13.15 -9.34
C ARG A 314 -17.71 -12.84 -7.90
N GLU A 315 -17.96 -13.86 -7.08
CA GLU A 315 -18.45 -13.73 -5.70
C GLU A 315 -17.64 -12.75 -4.85
N PHE A 316 -16.31 -12.78 -4.96
CA PHE A 316 -15.47 -11.88 -4.17
C PHE A 316 -15.67 -10.39 -4.51
N SER A 317 -16.03 -10.06 -5.75
CA SER A 317 -16.10 -8.67 -6.21
C SER A 317 -17.41 -7.95 -5.88
N PHE A 318 -18.38 -8.65 -5.27
CA PHE A 318 -19.69 -8.09 -4.94
C PHE A 318 -19.82 -7.84 -3.43
N ILE A 319 -20.57 -6.80 -3.09
CA ILE A 319 -21.07 -6.56 -1.75
C ILE A 319 -22.28 -7.48 -1.57
N GLN A 320 -22.27 -8.29 -0.52
CA GLN A 320 -23.40 -9.12 -0.10
C GLN A 320 -24.46 -8.32 0.65
#